data_AF-A0A2G9ZLS9-F1
#
_entry.id   AF-A0A2G9ZLS9-F1
#
_cell.length_a   1.000
_cell.length_b   1.000
_cell.length_c   1.000
_cell.angle_alpha   90.00
_cell.angle_beta   90.00
_cell.angle_gamma   90.00
#
_symmetry.space_group_name_H-M   'P 1'
#
loop_
_entity.id
_entity.type
_entity.pdbx_description
1 polymer ?
#
loop_
_entity_poly.entity_id
_entity_poly.type
_entity_poly.pdbx_seq_one_letter_code
_entity_poly.pdbx_strand_id
1 'polypeptide(L)'
;MSSENNNQTEELWRQGFLLFARCSAWIVGPVLIGWLIGQWADAKYNWTPWGTVAAIGFMFIISMVGLIREAGRAYKKALSAAGEKSDAKNSRERGQASSNNQSDG
;
A
#
# COMPACT_ATOMS: atom_id res chain seq x y z
N MET A 1 -20.51 23.19 19.34
CA MET A 1 -19.52 22.14 19.64
C MET A 1 -19.71 21.00 18.65
N SER A 2 -19.49 21.27 17.34
CA SER A 2 -19.96 20.37 16.26
C SER A 2 -19.08 20.39 15.00
N SER A 3 -17.94 21.09 15.00
CA SER A 3 -17.11 21.31 13.79
C SER A 3 -15.82 20.49 13.77
N GLU A 4 -15.68 19.51 14.66
CA GLU A 4 -14.45 18.71 14.83
C GLU A 4 -14.58 17.25 14.35
N ASN A 5 -15.78 16.85 13.88
CA ASN A 5 -16.09 15.48 13.44
C ASN A 5 -16.05 15.31 11.91
N ASN A 6 -16.39 16.36 11.16
CA ASN A 6 -16.43 16.33 9.69
C ASN A 6 -15.04 16.25 9.06
N ASN A 7 -14.08 16.98 9.61
CA ASN A 7 -12.67 16.98 9.20
C ASN A 7 -11.96 15.63 9.47
N GLN A 8 -12.30 14.94 10.56
CA GLN A 8 -11.78 13.59 10.84
C GLN A 8 -12.34 12.56 9.83
N THR A 9 -13.63 12.68 9.50
CA THR A 9 -14.30 11.75 8.58
C THR A 9 -13.84 11.94 7.14
N GLU A 10 -13.63 13.19 6.69
CA GLU A 10 -13.04 13.50 5.38
C GLU A 10 -11.61 12.97 5.24
N GLU A 11 -10.79 13.11 6.29
CA GLU A 11 -9.40 12.63 6.27
C GLU A 11 -9.35 11.08 6.16
N LEU A 12 -10.22 10.38 6.88
CA LEU A 12 -10.35 8.92 6.81
C LEU A 12 -10.87 8.45 5.45
N TRP A 13 -11.85 9.15 4.88
CA TRP A 13 -12.39 8.80 3.56
C TRP A 13 -11.36 9.03 2.45
N ARG A 14 -10.59 10.13 2.52
CA ARG A 14 -9.50 10.42 1.57
C ARG A 14 -8.41 9.34 1.64
N GLN A 15 -8.02 8.91 2.84
CA GLN A 15 -7.02 7.85 3.01
C GLN A 15 -7.52 6.50 2.51
N GLY A 16 -8.77 6.13 2.82
CA GLY A 16 -9.38 4.89 2.34
C GLY A 16 -9.50 4.86 0.81
N PHE A 17 -9.97 5.97 0.22
CA PHE A 17 -10.08 6.10 -1.23
C PHE A 17 -8.72 6.04 -1.93
N LEU A 18 -7.68 6.63 -1.33
CA LEU A 18 -6.33 6.60 -1.90
C LEU A 18 -5.73 5.18 -1.90
N LEU A 19 -5.92 4.39 -0.82
CA LEU A 19 -5.53 2.99 -0.80
C LEU A 19 -6.29 2.18 -1.84
N PHE A 20 -7.60 2.39 -1.93
CA PHE A 20 -8.46 1.70 -2.90
C PHE A 20 -8.02 2.00 -4.34
N ALA A 21 -7.88 3.29 -4.68
CA ALA A 21 -7.45 3.72 -6.01
C ALA A 21 -6.07 3.14 -6.37
N ARG A 22 -5.14 3.05 -5.41
CA ARG A 22 -3.82 2.46 -5.63
C ARG A 22 -3.88 0.96 -5.89
N CYS A 23 -4.70 0.22 -5.14
CA CYS A 23 -4.93 -1.20 -5.40
C CYS A 23 -5.62 -1.43 -6.75
N SER A 24 -6.64 -0.63 -7.08
CA SER A 24 -7.34 -0.71 -8.37
C SER A 24 -6.43 -0.39 -9.54
N ALA A 25 -5.57 0.63 -9.43
CA ALA A 25 -4.60 0.98 -10.47
C ALA A 25 -3.65 -0.19 -10.78
N TRP A 26 -3.26 -0.94 -9.73
CA TRP A 26 -2.37 -2.08 -9.88
C TRP A 26 -3.03 -3.32 -10.48
N ILE A 27 -4.36 -3.41 -10.46
CA ILE A 27 -5.14 -4.45 -11.14
C ILE A 27 -5.38 -4.05 -12.60
N VAL A 28 -5.84 -2.82 -12.83
CA VAL A 28 -6.22 -2.33 -14.16
C VAL A 28 -5.01 -2.26 -15.09
N GLY A 29 -3.84 -1.82 -14.60
CA GLY A 29 -2.62 -1.71 -15.41
C GLY A 29 -2.20 -3.02 -16.11
N PRO A 30 -1.89 -4.10 -15.36
CA PRO A 30 -1.49 -5.38 -15.95
C PRO A 30 -2.62 -6.06 -16.71
N VAL A 31 -3.89 -5.85 -16.36
CA VAL A 31 -5.02 -6.38 -17.14
C VAL A 31 -5.10 -5.72 -18.52
N LEU A 32 -4.95 -4.39 -18.63
CA LEU A 32 -4.92 -3.70 -19.92
C LEU A 32 -3.71 -4.13 -20.76
N ILE A 33 -2.54 -4.23 -20.14
CA ILE A 33 -1.30 -4.67 -20.80
C ILE A 33 -1.44 -6.12 -21.29
N GLY A 34 -1.99 -7.00 -20.46
CA GLY A 34 -2.26 -8.40 -20.81
C GLY A 34 -3.28 -8.56 -21.91
N TRP A 35 -4.31 -7.70 -21.95
CA TRP A 35 -5.29 -7.68 -23.02
C TRP A 35 -4.67 -7.23 -24.35
N LEU A 36 -3.84 -6.17 -24.32
CA LEU A 36 -3.13 -5.70 -25.52
C LEU A 36 -2.18 -6.76 -26.09
N ILE A 37 -1.38 -7.38 -25.22
CA ILE A 37 -0.43 -8.43 -25.60
C ILE A 37 -1.17 -9.71 -26.01
N GLY A 38 -2.28 -10.03 -25.33
CA GLY A 38 -3.12 -11.19 -25.63
C GLY A 38 -3.74 -11.11 -27.03
N GLN A 39 -4.30 -9.97 -27.41
CA GLN A 39 -4.82 -9.78 -28.77
C GLN A 39 -3.71 -9.87 -29.83
N TRP A 40 -2.53 -9.31 -29.54
CA TRP A 40 -1.40 -9.38 -30.47
C TRP A 40 -0.89 -10.82 -30.64
N ALA A 41 -0.83 -11.58 -29.56
CA ALA A 41 -0.42 -12.99 -29.57
C ALA A 41 -1.45 -13.88 -30.28
N ASP A 42 -2.75 -13.67 -30.04
CA ASP A 42 -3.82 -14.40 -30.73
C ASP A 42 -3.76 -14.17 -32.25
N ALA A 43 -3.57 -12.92 -32.68
CA ALA A 43 -3.43 -12.56 -34.08
C ALA A 43 -2.16 -13.16 -34.73
N LYS A 44 -1.09 -13.35 -33.95
CA LYS A 44 0.17 -13.92 -34.43
C LYS A 44 0.12 -15.44 -34.57
N TYR A 45 -0.57 -16.14 -33.67
CA TYR A 45 -0.50 -17.61 -33.57
C TYR A 45 -1.74 -18.35 -34.09
N ASN A 46 -2.86 -17.70 -34.42
CA ASN A 46 -4.12 -18.36 -34.84
C ASN A 46 -4.62 -19.43 -33.84
N TRP A 47 -4.21 -19.33 -32.57
CA TRP A 47 -4.53 -20.28 -31.50
C TRP A 47 -5.68 -19.74 -30.65
N THR A 48 -6.84 -19.60 -31.26
CA THR A 48 -8.05 -19.17 -30.54
C THR A 48 -8.51 -20.29 -29.58
N PRO A 49 -8.67 -20.07 -28.26
CA PRO A 49 -8.39 -18.88 -27.43
C PRO A 49 -7.32 -19.17 -26.35
N TRP A 50 -6.31 -19.99 -26.65
CA TRP A 50 -5.30 -20.39 -25.64
C TRP A 50 -4.23 -19.32 -25.42
N GLY A 51 -3.90 -18.53 -26.44
CA GLY A 51 -2.90 -17.46 -26.34
C GLY A 51 -3.35 -16.32 -25.42
N THR A 52 -4.62 -15.93 -25.51
CA THR A 52 -5.22 -14.90 -24.65
C THR A 52 -5.27 -15.33 -23.19
N VAL A 53 -5.65 -16.59 -22.91
CA VAL A 53 -5.71 -17.12 -21.53
C VAL A 53 -4.33 -17.19 -20.90
N ALA A 54 -3.32 -17.65 -21.65
CA ALA A 54 -1.94 -17.68 -21.16
C ALA A 54 -1.40 -16.27 -20.89
N ALA A 55 -1.66 -15.30 -21.77
CA ALA A 55 -1.22 -13.91 -21.60
C ALA A 55 -1.86 -13.24 -20.37
N ILE A 56 -3.17 -13.40 -20.18
CA ILE A 56 -3.90 -12.86 -19.03
C ILE A 56 -3.42 -13.56 -17.74
N GLY A 57 -3.24 -14.89 -17.77
CA GLY A 57 -2.71 -15.64 -16.63
C GLY A 57 -1.31 -15.19 -16.24
N PHE A 58 -0.43 -14.95 -17.21
CA PHE A 58 0.92 -14.45 -16.95
C PHE A 58 0.91 -13.04 -16.36
N MET A 59 0.05 -12.15 -16.89
CA MET A 59 -0.10 -10.79 -16.35
C MET A 59 -0.74 -10.76 -14.97
N PHE A 60 -1.63 -11.71 -14.67
CA PHE A 60 -2.19 -11.85 -13.33
C PHE A 60 -1.11 -12.16 -12.29
N ILE A 61 -0.16 -13.06 -12.62
CA ILE A 61 0.98 -13.37 -11.74
C ILE A 61 1.86 -12.13 -11.53
N ILE A 62 2.16 -11.38 -12.60
CA ILE A 62 2.95 -10.14 -12.52
C ILE A 62 2.24 -9.10 -11.66
N SER A 63 0.93 -8.94 -11.83
CA SER A 63 0.07 -8.09 -11.00
C SER A 63 0.19 -8.46 -9.53
N MET A 64 0.09 -9.76 -9.21
CA MET A 64 0.13 -10.26 -7.85
C MET A 64 1.48 -9.98 -7.18
N VAL A 65 2.59 -10.23 -7.89
CA VAL A 65 3.93 -9.94 -7.38
C VAL A 65 4.13 -8.44 -7.13
N GLY A 66 3.68 -7.58 -8.05
CA GLY A 66 3.78 -6.13 -7.86
C GLY A 66 2.94 -5.64 -6.69
N LEU A 67 1.72 -6.19 -6.50
CA LEU A 67 0.82 -5.84 -5.41
C LEU A 67 1.44 -6.21 -4.06
N ILE A 68 1.97 -7.43 -3.94
CA ILE A 68 2.65 -7.91 -2.73
C ILE A 68 3.86 -7.02 -2.40
N ARG A 69 4.61 -6.58 -3.41
CA ARG A 69 5.77 -5.70 -3.22
C ARG A 69 5.37 -4.31 -2.73
N GLU A 70 4.28 -3.77 -3.26
CA GLU A 70 3.74 -2.47 -2.84
C GLU A 70 3.12 -2.53 -1.45
N ALA A 71 2.32 -3.57 -1.18
CA ALA A 71 1.77 -3.84 0.13
C ALA A 71 2.89 -4.01 1.18
N GLY A 72 3.90 -4.83 0.88
CA GLY A 72 5.05 -5.02 1.77
C GLY A 72 5.80 -3.72 2.06
N ARG A 73 5.94 -2.82 1.08
CA ARG A 73 6.53 -1.48 1.28
C ARG A 73 5.66 -0.59 2.16
N ALA A 74 4.34 -0.62 1.99
CA ALA A 74 3.40 0.12 2.83
C ALA A 74 3.43 -0.38 4.28
N TYR A 75 3.41 -1.70 4.48
CA TYR A 75 3.51 -2.35 5.80
C TYR A 75 4.83 -2.03 6.49
N LYS A 76 5.96 -2.16 5.80
CA LYS A 76 7.27 -1.89 6.38
C LYS A 76 7.41 -0.42 6.82
N LYS A 77 6.81 0.51 6.07
CA LYS A 77 6.79 1.94 6.40
C LYS A 77 5.90 2.23 7.61
N ALA A 78 4.77 1.54 7.73
CA ALA A 78 3.90 1.63 8.92
C ALA A 78 4.61 1.07 10.17
N LEU A 79 5.34 -0.04 10.02
CA LEU A 79 6.04 -0.70 11.12
C LEU A 79 7.29 0.08 11.58
N SER A 80 8.07 0.66 10.64
CA SER A 80 9.22 1.50 10.98
C SER A 80 8.80 2.81 11.64
N ALA A 81 7.69 3.41 11.21
CA ALA A 81 7.14 4.61 11.85
C ALA A 81 6.57 4.31 13.26
N ALA A 82 6.12 3.08 13.52
CA ALA A 82 5.67 2.65 14.85
C ALA A 82 6.84 2.38 15.81
N GLY A 83 7.93 1.80 15.32
CA GLY A 83 9.15 1.57 16.10
C GLY A 83 9.80 2.88 16.56
N GLU A 84 10.00 3.82 15.63
CA GLU A 84 10.68 5.10 15.91
C GLU A 84 9.93 5.97 16.94
N LYS A 85 8.59 5.97 16.89
CA LYS A 85 7.76 6.70 17.87
C LYS A 85 7.79 6.06 19.27
N SER A 86 7.98 4.75 19.36
CA SER A 86 8.04 4.03 20.64
C SER A 86 9.38 4.25 21.35
N ASP A 87 10.48 4.24 20.60
CA ASP A 87 11.81 4.55 21.14
C ASP A 87 11.93 6.02 21.56
N ALA A 88 11.45 6.95 20.73
CA ALA A 88 11.50 8.39 21.04
C ALA A 88 10.66 8.76 22.28
N LYS A 89 9.56 8.05 22.57
CA LYS A 89 8.74 8.26 23.76
C LYS A 89 9.43 7.75 25.03
N ASN A 90 10.01 6.56 24.98
CA ASN A 90 10.72 5.93 26.11
C ASN A 90 11.96 6.74 26.53
N SER A 91 12.71 7.30 25.58
CA SER A 91 13.87 8.16 25.88
C SER A 91 13.48 9.49 26.55
N ARG A 92 12.31 10.06 26.21
CA ARG A 92 11.80 11.29 26.83
C ARG A 92 11.31 11.04 28.25
N GLU A 93 10.63 9.92 28.49
CA GLU A 93 10.15 9.53 29.82
C GLU A 93 11.33 9.22 30.77
N ARG A 94 12.40 8.56 30.30
CA ARG A 94 13.62 8.35 31.13
C ARG A 94 14.38 9.64 31.42
N GLY A 95 14.48 10.55 30.45
CA GLY A 95 15.14 11.85 30.64
C GLY A 95 14.41 12.75 31.65
N GLN A 96 13.07 12.74 31.63
CA GLN A 96 12.25 13.47 32.60
C GLN A 96 12.29 12.85 34.00
N ALA A 97 12.30 11.52 34.10
CA ALA A 97 12.41 10.82 35.39
C ALA A 97 13.77 11.06 36.09
N SER A 98 14.87 11.17 35.33
CA SER A 98 16.17 11.55 35.89
C SER A 98 16.24 13.04 36.28
N SER A 99 15.57 13.93 35.55
CA SER A 99 15.58 15.37 35.87
C SER A 99 14.79 15.69 37.14
N ASN A 100 13.66 15.03 37.39
CA ASN A 100 12.83 15.29 38.58
C ASN A 100 13.48 14.79 39.88
N ASN A 101 14.35 13.78 39.81
CA ASN A 101 15.00 13.21 40.99
C ASN A 101 16.25 13.99 41.42
N GLN A 102 16.67 14.99 40.64
CA GLN A 102 17.86 15.82 40.91
C GLN A 102 17.49 17.18 41.57
N SER A 103 16.21 17.54 41.62
CA SER A 103 15.72 18.84 42.08
C SER A 103 15.21 18.88 43.53
N ASP A 104 15.15 17.74 44.22
CA ASP A 104 14.66 17.61 45.61
C ASP A 104 15.79 17.31 46.64
N GLY A 105 17.07 17.45 46.26
CA GLY A 105 18.24 17.15 47.09
C GLY A 105 18.99 18.37 47.58
#